data_AF-A0A1V6PM91-F1
#
_entry.id   AF-A0A1V6PM91-F1
#
_cell.length_a   1.000
_cell.length_b   1.000
_cell.length_c   1.000
_cell.angle_alpha   90.00
_cell.angle_beta   90.00
_cell.angle_gamma   90.00
#
_symmetry.space_group_name_H-M   'P 1'
#
loop_
_entity.id
_entity.type
_entity.pdbx_description
1 polymer ?
#
loop_
_entity_poly.entity_id
_entity_poly.type
_entity_poly.pdbx_seq_one_letter_code
_entity_poly.pdbx_strand_id
1 'polypeptide(L)'
;MDSMSSPDNPSLQPLAAEAVQEASPKPVKAAVNAEFPLVARLTQGLEECNWEQLQDKYTDAMDEHRRVEEDLRVETAKLLEIFSAWSQTTVLQDEQRALKRFKTQMQHVQNSEISVENKKKHYMEVVRAFQSALALLNEQLRI
;
A
#
# COMPACT_ATOMS: atom_id res chain seq x y z
N MET A 1 8.61 15.48 38.79
CA MET A 1 8.57 14.32 37.88
C MET A 1 7.82 14.76 36.64
N ASP A 2 8.58 14.84 35.55
CA ASP A 2 8.18 14.84 34.13
C ASP A 2 7.30 15.96 33.58
N SER A 3 8.00 17.01 33.11
CA SER A 3 7.58 17.84 31.99
C SER A 3 7.79 17.06 30.69
N MET A 4 6.72 16.78 29.93
CA MET A 4 6.82 16.30 28.56
C MET A 4 6.61 17.45 27.58
N SER A 5 7.72 17.77 26.91
CA SER A 5 7.90 18.78 25.88
C SER A 5 7.12 18.46 24.61
N SER A 6 6.61 19.50 23.96
CA SER A 6 6.20 19.49 22.55
C SER A 6 7.35 19.03 21.64
N PRO A 7 7.05 18.41 20.49
CA PRO A 7 8.07 18.00 19.53
C PRO A 7 8.55 19.20 18.71
N ASP A 8 9.81 19.56 18.91
CA ASP A 8 10.56 20.45 18.04
C ASP A 8 10.92 19.75 16.73
N ASN A 9 10.45 20.36 15.65
CA ASN A 9 10.86 20.12 14.27
C ASN A 9 12.22 20.80 14.02
N PRO A 10 13.30 20.08 13.68
CA PRO A 10 14.53 20.73 13.28
C PRO A 10 14.56 20.95 11.76
N SER A 11 14.38 22.22 11.39
CA SER A 11 14.73 22.80 10.10
C SER A 11 16.11 22.37 9.61
N LEU A 12 16.17 22.06 8.33
CA LEU A 12 17.36 21.91 7.49
C LEU A 12 18.32 23.09 7.69
N GLN A 13 19.56 22.81 8.11
CA GLN A 13 20.69 23.73 8.01
C GLN A 13 21.64 23.30 6.87
N PRO A 14 22.37 24.26 6.28
CA PRO A 14 22.96 24.12 4.95
C PRO A 14 24.37 23.54 4.98
N LEU A 15 24.61 22.67 4.00
CA LEU A 15 25.87 22.35 3.31
C LEU A 15 27.11 23.14 3.78
N ALA A 16 27.91 22.54 4.65
CA ALA A 16 29.30 22.92 4.86
C ALA A 16 30.19 22.05 3.98
N ALA A 17 31.05 22.71 3.22
CA ALA A 17 31.88 22.16 2.16
C ALA A 17 32.82 21.04 2.65
N GLU A 18 32.58 19.81 2.18
CA GLU A 18 33.61 18.78 2.14
C GLU A 18 34.39 18.92 0.83
N ALA A 19 35.70 19.02 0.98
CA ALA A 19 36.65 19.27 -0.10
C ALA A 19 36.56 18.18 -1.18
N VAL A 20 36.25 18.60 -2.41
CA VAL A 20 36.40 17.80 -3.62
C VAL A 20 37.89 17.45 -3.78
N GLN A 21 38.25 16.20 -3.46
CA GLN A 21 39.48 15.63 -4.00
C GLN A 21 39.26 15.40 -5.49
N GLU A 22 39.93 16.22 -6.28
CA GLU A 22 40.09 16.08 -7.72
C GLU A 22 40.79 14.74 -8.01
N ALA A 23 39.99 13.69 -8.17
CA ALA A 23 40.45 12.40 -8.64
C ALA A 23 40.72 12.50 -10.15
N SER A 24 41.99 12.73 -10.48
CA SER A 24 42.56 12.65 -11.82
C SER A 24 42.00 11.44 -12.60
N PRO A 25 41.68 11.57 -13.91
CA PRO A 25 41.08 10.50 -14.68
C PRO A 25 42.08 9.33 -14.81
N LYS A 26 41.79 8.22 -14.14
CA LYS A 26 42.50 6.96 -14.38
C LYS A 26 42.21 6.49 -15.82
N PRO A 27 43.20 5.95 -16.52
CA PRO A 27 43.07 5.65 -17.94
C PRO A 27 42.03 4.55 -18.15
N VAL A 28 41.07 4.82 -19.04
CA VAL A 28 40.00 3.94 -19.54
C VAL A 28 40.53 2.62 -20.15
N LYS A 29 41.85 2.42 -20.21
CA LYS A 29 42.53 1.25 -20.79
C LYS A 29 42.44 -0.03 -19.94
N ALA A 30 42.09 0.06 -18.66
CA ALA A 30 42.04 -1.13 -17.78
C ALA A 30 40.77 -1.97 -17.97
N ALA A 31 39.65 -1.38 -18.42
CA ALA A 31 38.40 -2.11 -18.61
C ALA A 31 38.43 -3.04 -19.84
N VAL A 32 39.16 -2.66 -20.89
CA VAL A 32 39.30 -3.46 -22.13
C VAL A 32 40.07 -4.78 -21.89
N ASN A 33 40.94 -4.84 -20.87
CA ASN A 33 41.71 -6.04 -20.57
C ASN A 33 40.94 -7.07 -19.71
N ALA A 34 39.82 -6.70 -19.08
CA ALA A 34 38.99 -7.61 -18.29
C ALA A 34 38.04 -8.47 -19.15
N GLU A 35 37.87 -8.12 -20.43
CA GLU A 35 37.06 -8.85 -21.40
C GLU A 35 37.79 -10.10 -21.94
N PHE A 36 39.12 -10.03 -22.08
CA PHE A 36 39.97 -11.12 -22.60
C PHE A 36 39.84 -12.45 -21.84
N PRO A 37 39.84 -12.49 -20.50
CA PRO A 37 39.66 -13.73 -19.74
C PRO A 37 38.28 -14.37 -19.94
N LEU A 38 37.26 -13.55 -20.17
CA LEU A 38 35.88 -14.01 -20.28
C LEU A 38 35.60 -14.55 -21.68
N VAL A 39 36.07 -13.85 -22.71
CA VAL A 39 36.01 -14.31 -24.11
C VAL A 39 36.81 -15.60 -24.27
N ALA A 40 38.05 -15.67 -23.76
CA ALA A 40 38.88 -16.87 -23.84
C ALA A 40 38.23 -18.10 -23.18
N ARG A 41 37.49 -17.89 -22.08
CA ARG A 41 36.72 -18.95 -21.41
C ARG A 41 35.49 -19.38 -22.22
N LEU A 42 34.81 -18.45 -22.87
CA LEU A 42 33.62 -18.74 -23.69
C LEU A 42 33.99 -19.39 -25.04
N THR A 43 35.16 -19.08 -25.58
CA THR A 43 35.67 -19.64 -26.83
C THR A 43 36.56 -20.87 -26.61
N GLN A 44 36.73 -21.32 -25.37
CA GLN A 44 37.53 -22.50 -25.06
C GLN A 44 36.91 -23.75 -25.69
N GLY A 45 37.69 -24.47 -26.52
CA GLY A 45 37.21 -25.66 -27.23
C GLY A 45 36.35 -25.37 -28.47
N LEU A 46 36.25 -24.10 -28.89
CA LEU A 46 35.64 -23.71 -30.18
C LEU A 46 36.63 -23.87 -31.35
N GLU A 47 37.94 -23.74 -31.09
CA GLU A 47 39.01 -23.84 -32.10
C GLU A 47 39.10 -25.23 -32.76
N GLU A 48 38.58 -26.25 -32.08
CA GLU A 48 38.59 -27.66 -32.52
C GLU A 48 37.25 -28.10 -33.14
N CYS A 49 36.21 -27.26 -33.08
CA CYS A 49 34.88 -27.60 -33.58
C CYS A 49 34.76 -27.33 -35.09
N ASN A 50 34.13 -28.26 -35.82
CA ASN A 50 33.64 -27.95 -37.18
C ASN A 50 32.38 -27.07 -37.10
N TRP A 51 31.96 -26.50 -38.24
CA TRP A 51 30.79 -25.62 -38.29
C TRP A 51 29.47 -26.30 -37.86
N GLU A 52 29.27 -27.57 -38.21
CA GLU A 52 28.08 -28.34 -37.85
C GLU A 52 28.02 -28.60 -36.33
N GLN A 53 29.13 -28.99 -35.73
CA GLN A 53 29.27 -29.20 -34.28
C GLN A 53 29.05 -27.90 -33.50
N LEU A 54 29.49 -26.76 -34.06
CA LEU A 54 29.24 -25.45 -33.46
C LEU A 54 27.76 -25.10 -33.51
N GLN A 55 27.10 -25.36 -34.65
CA GLN A 55 25.68 -25.14 -34.82
C GLN A 55 24.85 -26.02 -33.88
N ASP A 56 25.21 -27.29 -33.73
CA ASP A 56 24.54 -28.22 -32.82
C ASP A 56 24.68 -27.76 -31.37
N LYS A 57 25.93 -27.47 -30.93
CA LYS A 57 26.19 -26.93 -29.58
C LYS A 57 25.41 -25.65 -29.28
N TYR A 58 25.32 -24.75 -30.25
CA TYR A 58 24.55 -23.52 -30.09
C TYR A 58 23.06 -23.81 -29.96
N THR A 59 22.53 -24.69 -30.81
CA THR A 59 21.11 -25.06 -30.78
C THR A 59 20.74 -25.73 -29.47
N ASP A 60 21.57 -26.68 -29.00
CA ASP A 60 21.41 -27.35 -27.71
C ASP A 60 21.44 -26.36 -26.54
N ALA A 61 22.38 -25.40 -26.55
CA ALA A 61 22.47 -24.37 -25.52
C ALA A 61 21.25 -23.45 -25.51
N MET A 62 20.75 -23.05 -26.68
CA MET A 62 19.54 -22.22 -26.80
C MET A 62 18.28 -22.96 -26.35
N ASP A 63 18.16 -24.24 -26.68
CA ASP A 63 17.03 -25.06 -26.24
C ASP A 63 17.07 -25.33 -24.73
N GLU A 64 18.26 -25.51 -24.15
CA GLU A 64 18.42 -25.61 -22.70
C GLU A 64 18.04 -24.29 -22.01
N HIS A 65 18.53 -23.16 -22.50
CA HIS A 65 18.14 -21.85 -21.97
C HIS A 65 16.63 -21.62 -22.07
N ARG A 66 16.01 -22.01 -23.19
CA ARG A 66 14.55 -21.92 -23.36
C ARG A 66 13.82 -22.76 -22.30
N ARG A 67 14.27 -24.00 -22.03
CA ARG A 67 13.68 -24.86 -21.00
C ARG A 67 13.74 -24.21 -19.62
N VAL A 68 14.92 -23.72 -19.24
CA VAL A 68 15.13 -23.06 -17.94
C VAL A 68 14.27 -21.79 -17.82
N GLU A 69 14.19 -20.98 -18.88
CA GLU A 69 13.36 -19.78 -18.88
C GLU A 69 11.87 -20.11 -18.74
N GLU A 70 11.39 -21.14 -19.43
CA GLU A 70 9.99 -21.56 -19.33
C GLU A 70 9.65 -22.09 -17.94
N ASP A 71 10.53 -22.90 -17.33
CA ASP A 71 10.35 -23.38 -15.96
C ASP A 71 10.27 -22.21 -14.97
N LEU A 72 11.19 -21.23 -15.09
CA LEU A 72 11.19 -20.02 -14.27
C LEU A 72 9.91 -19.21 -14.46
N ARG A 73 9.42 -19.10 -15.71
CA ARG A 73 8.17 -18.40 -16.04
C ARG A 73 6.97 -19.07 -15.37
N VAL A 74 6.93 -20.41 -15.39
CA VAL A 74 5.87 -21.20 -14.75
C VAL A 74 5.89 -21.03 -13.23
N GLU A 75 7.07 -21.06 -12.59
CA GLU A 75 7.19 -20.82 -11.15
C GLU A 75 6.76 -19.41 -10.75
N THR A 76 7.20 -18.42 -11.52
CA THR A 76 6.83 -17.01 -11.29
C THR A 76 5.32 -16.81 -11.43
N ALA A 77 4.69 -17.44 -12.43
CA ALA A 77 3.24 -17.38 -12.61
C ALA A 77 2.48 -17.98 -11.40
N LYS A 78 2.93 -19.12 -10.86
CA LYS A 78 2.35 -19.73 -9.65
C LYS A 78 2.46 -18.81 -8.44
N LEU A 79 3.60 -18.13 -8.27
CA LEU A 79 3.79 -17.19 -7.15
C LEU A 79 2.87 -15.97 -7.29
N LEU A 80 2.74 -15.44 -8.51
CA LEU A 80 1.85 -14.30 -8.80
C LEU A 80 0.37 -14.66 -8.62
N GLU A 81 -0.03 -15.90 -8.89
CA GLU A 81 -1.39 -16.39 -8.65
C GLU A 81 -1.76 -16.28 -7.17
N ILE A 82 -0.88 -16.74 -6.27
CA ILE A 82 -1.09 -16.66 -4.82
C ILE A 82 -1.17 -15.19 -4.39
N PHE A 83 -0.24 -14.36 -4.86
CA PHE A 83 -0.23 -12.93 -4.53
C PHE A 83 -1.50 -12.22 -5.00
N SER A 84 -1.98 -12.54 -6.21
CA SER A 84 -3.21 -12.00 -6.76
C SER A 84 -4.42 -12.40 -5.90
N ALA A 85 -4.55 -13.68 -5.56
CA ALA A 85 -5.64 -14.17 -4.71
C ALA A 85 -5.65 -13.49 -3.33
N TRP A 86 -4.48 -13.33 -2.72
CA TRP A 86 -4.33 -12.64 -1.43
C TRP A 86 -4.70 -11.16 -1.53
N SER A 87 -4.16 -10.43 -2.52
CA SER A 87 -4.43 -9.01 -2.67
C SER A 87 -5.93 -8.75 -2.89
N GLN A 88 -6.60 -9.54 -3.73
CA GLN A 88 -8.04 -9.44 -3.96
C GLN A 88 -8.84 -9.74 -2.69
N THR A 89 -8.47 -10.79 -1.95
CA THR A 89 -9.16 -11.16 -0.71
C THR A 89 -9.06 -10.05 0.34
N THR A 90 -7.88 -9.44 0.50
CA THR A 90 -7.67 -8.38 1.49
C THR A 90 -8.52 -7.14 1.19
N VAL A 91 -8.62 -6.74 -0.08
CA VAL A 91 -9.46 -5.61 -0.50
C VAL A 91 -10.93 -5.89 -0.20
N LEU A 92 -11.45 -7.04 -0.63
CA LEU A 92 -12.86 -7.40 -0.41
C LEU A 92 -13.22 -7.46 1.07
N GLN A 93 -12.34 -8.03 1.90
CA GLN A 93 -12.57 -8.10 3.35
C GLN A 93 -12.54 -6.73 4.01
N ASP A 94 -11.66 -5.83 3.57
CA ASP A 94 -11.59 -4.47 4.11
C ASP A 94 -12.82 -3.64 3.70
N GLU A 95 -13.27 -3.74 2.45
CA GLU A 95 -14.52 -3.11 2.00
C GLU A 95 -15.73 -3.58 2.82
N GLN A 96 -15.86 -4.90 3.04
CA GLN A 96 -16.94 -5.45 3.88
C GLN A 96 -16.87 -4.95 5.32
N ARG A 97 -15.66 -4.85 5.88
CA ARG A 97 -15.42 -4.36 7.24
C ARG A 97 -15.76 -2.86 7.34
N ALA A 98 -15.33 -2.05 6.37
CA ALA A 98 -15.64 -0.63 6.30
C ALA A 98 -17.17 -0.41 6.21
N LEU A 99 -17.86 -1.17 5.36
CA LEU A 99 -19.31 -1.12 5.21
C LEU A 99 -20.04 -1.49 6.51
N LYS A 100 -19.61 -2.56 7.19
CA LYS A 100 -20.19 -2.97 8.48
C LYS A 100 -20.01 -1.88 9.54
N ARG A 101 -18.82 -1.30 9.66
CA ARG A 101 -18.54 -0.19 10.60
C ARG A 101 -19.40 1.02 10.30
N PHE A 102 -19.50 1.40 9.03
CA PHE A 102 -20.35 2.51 8.59
C PHE A 102 -21.82 2.28 8.98
N LYS A 103 -22.36 1.08 8.72
CA LYS A 103 -23.74 0.73 9.12
C LYS A 103 -23.96 0.82 10.62
N THR A 104 -23.04 0.28 11.42
CA THR A 104 -23.15 0.34 12.88
C THR A 104 -23.10 1.78 13.40
N GLN A 105 -22.18 2.60 12.88
CA GLN A 105 -22.07 4.01 13.26
C GLN A 105 -23.33 4.79 12.86
N MET A 106 -23.82 4.59 11.64
CA MET A 106 -25.06 5.21 11.16
C MET A 106 -26.24 4.84 12.06
N GLN A 107 -26.41 3.55 12.36
CA GLN A 107 -27.50 3.08 13.21
C GLN A 107 -27.39 3.62 14.65
N HIS A 108 -26.16 3.70 15.19
CA HIS A 108 -25.93 4.30 16.51
C HIS A 108 -26.37 5.78 16.54
N VAL A 109 -25.96 6.56 15.52
CA VAL A 109 -26.34 7.98 15.39
C VAL A 109 -27.85 8.11 15.26
N GLN A 110 -28.48 7.38 14.34
CA GLN A 110 -29.93 7.40 14.14
C GLN A 110 -30.71 7.05 15.42
N ASN A 111 -30.28 6.02 16.16
CA ASN A 111 -30.91 5.65 17.42
C ASN A 111 -30.79 6.77 18.47
N SER A 112 -29.63 7.44 18.53
CA SER A 112 -29.42 8.57 19.44
C SER A 112 -30.30 9.78 19.08
N GLU A 113 -30.46 10.08 17.78
CA GLU A 113 -31.32 11.16 17.28
C GLU A 113 -32.79 10.87 17.59
N ILE A 114 -33.26 9.64 17.34
CA ILE A 114 -34.63 9.21 17.67
C ILE A 114 -34.89 9.35 19.18
N SER A 115 -33.93 8.97 20.02
CA SER A 115 -34.07 9.11 21.48
C SER A 115 -34.25 10.57 21.91
N VAL A 116 -33.49 11.49 21.33
CA VAL A 116 -33.59 12.93 21.63
C VAL A 116 -34.91 13.50 21.12
N GLU A 117 -35.32 13.16 19.90
CA GLU A 117 -36.59 13.64 19.35
C GLU A 117 -37.79 13.12 20.15
N ASN A 118 -37.75 11.87 20.62
CA ASN A 118 -38.77 11.31 21.50
C ASN A 118 -38.89 12.09 22.83
N LYS A 119 -37.76 12.45 23.45
CA LYS A 119 -37.76 13.27 24.67
C LYS A 119 -38.36 14.65 24.40
N LYS A 120 -37.96 15.29 23.30
CA LYS A 120 -38.49 16.60 22.90
C LYS A 120 -40.01 16.55 22.67
N LYS A 121 -40.50 15.53 21.96
CA LYS A 121 -41.93 15.31 21.76
C LYS A 121 -42.67 15.18 23.08
N HIS A 122 -42.15 14.35 23.99
CA HIS A 122 -42.75 14.18 25.32
C HIS A 122 -42.81 15.50 26.11
N TYR A 123 -41.73 16.28 26.12
CA TYR A 123 -41.74 17.59 26.79
C TYR A 123 -42.76 18.56 26.17
N MET A 124 -42.90 18.58 24.85
CA MET A 124 -43.93 19.40 24.20
C MET A 124 -45.34 18.98 24.59
N GLU A 125 -45.62 17.68 24.70
CA GLU A 125 -46.92 17.16 25.13
C GLU A 125 -47.21 17.54 26.59
N VAL A 126 -46.23 17.39 27.47
CA VAL A 126 -46.34 17.78 28.88
C VAL A 126 -46.60 19.28 29.03
N VAL A 127 -45.83 20.12 28.35
CA VAL A 127 -46.01 21.58 28.37
C VAL A 127 -47.38 21.97 27.81
N ARG A 128 -47.82 21.34 26.72
CA ARG A 128 -49.16 21.56 26.15
C ARG A 128 -50.26 21.20 27.16
N ALA A 129 -50.14 20.07 27.85
CA ALA A 129 -51.11 19.67 28.88
C ALA A 129 -51.18 20.69 30.02
N PHE A 130 -50.03 21.19 30.51
CA PHE A 130 -49.99 22.24 31.52
C PHE A 130 -50.62 23.55 31.04
N GLN A 131 -50.34 23.96 29.79
CA GLN A 131 -50.95 25.15 29.20
C GLN A 131 -52.48 25.00 29.09
N SER A 132 -52.97 23.84 28.66
CA SER A 132 -54.41 23.55 28.61
C SER A 132 -55.05 23.59 30.01
N ALA A 133 -54.39 23.03 31.03
CA ALA A 133 -54.87 23.09 32.40
C ALA A 133 -54.92 24.54 32.95
N LEU A 134 -53.90 25.35 32.68
CA LEU A 134 -53.90 26.78 33.06
C LEU A 134 -54.97 27.58 32.33
N ALA A 135 -55.19 27.30 31.04
CA ALA A 135 -56.27 27.93 30.27
C ALA A 135 -57.64 27.61 30.88
N LEU A 136 -57.88 26.34 31.24
CA LEU A 136 -59.10 25.91 31.92
C LEU A 136 -59.30 26.61 33.27
N LEU A 137 -58.24 26.74 34.07
CA LEU A 137 -58.30 27.45 35.35
C LEU A 137 -58.62 28.93 35.16
N ASN A 138 -57.98 29.60 34.20
CA ASN A 138 -58.26 31.01 33.91
C ASN A 138 -59.68 31.23 33.39
N GLU A 139 -60.25 30.28 32.63
CA GLU A 139 -61.63 30.35 32.17
C GLU A 139 -62.62 30.22 33.33
N GLN A 140 -62.36 29.31 34.28
CA GLN A 140 -63.17 29.16 35.50
C GLN A 140 -63.10 30.38 36.44
N LEU A 141 -61.97 31.09 36.47
CA LEU A 141 -61.76 32.28 37.30
C LEU A 141 -62.41 33.56 36.70
N ARG A 142 -62.89 33.49 35.46
CA ARG A 142 -63.47 34.62 34.72
C ARG A 142 -65.01 34.65 34.74
N ILE A 143 -65.61 33.76 35.52
CA ILE A 143 -67.04 33.66 35.88
C ILE A 143 -67.21 34.16 37.31
#